data_AF-A0A7J4KBF3-F1
#
_entry.id   AF-A0A7J4KBF3-F1
#
_cell.length_a   1.000
_cell.length_b   1.000
_cell.length_c   1.000
_cell.angle_alpha   90.00
_cell.angle_beta   90.00
_cell.angle_gamma   90.00
#
_symmetry.space_group_name_H-M   'P 1'
#
loop_
_entity.id
_entity.type
_entity.pdbx_description
1 polymer ?
#
loop_
_entity_poly.entity_id
_entity_poly.type
_entity_poly.pdbx_seq_one_letter_code
_entity_poly.pdbx_strand_id
1 'polypeptide(L)'
;MEVIVGNDGSSDNTSKIVDKYKFVKHVHLNERKGKHAVINKIIKLAKGDIIIVHDADWIFRVNDPKDFKSMISWFDDPRVGGVAESFPIEYETGIKNDSLAYLGNLYGNFLWIEFLKKKYTKVVDGLRIVDSSKNGFPFLVNVFRKKLYKENTTLGDDFERSLEILNNDYKVVVVDDHKLPRMHTLTYTMSFKDILKQKTRTAKARDQVFSKYNVHITFFNFYIPLLFFYIINIHKTRSFKGAFSLFFWMIIFIYGSIVSKFKNRNLSTEKGWLMRAQR
;
A
#
# COMPACT_ATOMS: atom_id res chain seq x y z
N MET A 1 22.47 6.98 5.69
CA MET A 1 21.45 6.24 4.93
C MET A 1 22.06 4.92 4.49
N GLU A 2 21.31 3.83 4.55
CA GLU A 2 21.72 2.54 3.99
C GLU A 2 20.60 2.02 3.09
N VAL A 3 20.94 1.16 2.14
CA VAL A 3 19.98 0.51 1.26
C VAL A 3 20.18 -0.99 1.39
N ILE A 4 19.09 -1.71 1.67
CA ILE A 4 19.07 -3.16 1.80
C ILE A 4 18.09 -3.72 0.78
N VAL A 5 18.59 -4.57 -0.13
CA VAL A 5 17.77 -5.22 -1.15
C VAL A 5 17.49 -6.66 -0.71
N GLY A 6 16.21 -6.99 -0.65
CA GLY A 6 15.72 -8.32 -0.31
C GLY A 6 15.33 -9.11 -1.54
N ASN A 7 15.79 -10.35 -1.63
CA ASN A 7 15.39 -11.28 -2.67
C ASN A 7 14.72 -12.51 -2.04
N ASP A 8 13.46 -12.74 -2.40
CA ASP A 8 12.62 -13.82 -1.89
C ASP A 8 12.81 -15.11 -2.69
N GLY A 9 14.05 -15.57 -2.91
CA GLY A 9 14.32 -16.79 -3.67
C GLY A 9 13.86 -16.71 -5.14
N SER A 10 14.18 -15.61 -5.83
CA SER A 10 13.96 -15.52 -7.28
C SER A 10 14.71 -16.61 -8.05
N SER A 11 14.04 -17.21 -9.03
CA SER A 11 14.57 -18.26 -9.91
C SER A 11 15.15 -17.71 -11.22
N ASP A 12 15.00 -16.40 -11.48
CA ASP A 12 15.55 -15.70 -12.63
C ASP A 12 16.91 -15.05 -12.30
N ASN A 13 17.37 -14.15 -13.17
CA ASN A 13 18.65 -13.47 -12.99
C ASN A 13 18.65 -12.37 -11.91
N THR A 14 17.57 -12.18 -11.15
CA THR A 14 17.47 -11.10 -10.15
C THR A 14 18.62 -11.13 -9.15
N SER A 15 18.96 -12.28 -8.56
CA SER A 15 20.08 -12.38 -7.60
C SER A 15 21.39 -11.88 -8.22
N LYS A 16 21.70 -12.34 -9.43
CA LYS A 16 22.92 -11.97 -10.16
C LYS A 16 22.97 -10.49 -10.51
N ILE A 17 21.82 -9.87 -10.82
CA ILE A 17 21.74 -8.43 -11.11
C ILE A 17 21.99 -7.63 -9.83
N VAL A 18 21.29 -7.99 -8.76
CA VAL A 18 21.36 -7.32 -7.46
C VAL A 18 22.79 -7.40 -6.89
N ASP A 19 23.45 -8.56 -6.95
CA ASP A 19 24.81 -8.76 -6.44
C ASP A 19 25.89 -7.90 -7.10
N LYS A 20 25.62 -7.29 -8.27
CA LYS A 20 26.53 -6.33 -8.94
C LYS A 20 26.60 -5.00 -8.20
N TYR A 21 25.56 -4.62 -7.46
CA TYR A 21 25.49 -3.34 -6.76
C TYR A 21 26.16 -3.45 -5.39
N LYS A 22 27.47 -3.20 -5.31
CA LYS A 22 28.25 -3.35 -4.07
C LYS A 22 27.95 -2.31 -2.99
N PHE A 23 27.32 -1.20 -3.36
CA PHE A 23 26.96 -0.12 -2.43
C PHE A 23 25.64 -0.39 -1.67
N VAL A 24 24.91 -1.46 -2.00
CA VAL A 24 23.71 -1.88 -1.27
C VAL A 24 23.97 -3.23 -0.58
N LYS A 25 23.33 -3.44 0.56
CA LYS A 25 23.39 -4.71 1.30
C LYS A 25 22.36 -5.67 0.72
N HIS A 26 22.76 -6.91 0.50
CA HIS A 26 21.89 -7.93 -0.10
C HIS A 26 21.41 -8.92 0.95
N VAL A 27 20.13 -9.25 0.92
CA VAL A 27 19.52 -10.27 1.78
C VAL A 27 18.75 -11.25 0.90
N HIS A 28 19.34 -12.42 0.70
CA HIS A 28 18.71 -13.50 -0.05
C HIS A 28 18.00 -14.47 0.91
N LEU A 29 16.81 -14.92 0.53
CA LEU A 29 16.14 -16.09 1.09
C LEU A 29 16.34 -17.27 0.14
N ASN A 30 16.56 -18.46 0.70
CA ASN A 30 16.76 -19.67 -0.10
C ASN A 30 15.47 -20.17 -0.75
N GLU A 31 14.31 -19.76 -0.21
CA GLU A 31 12.98 -20.18 -0.65
C GLU A 31 12.04 -18.97 -0.68
N ARG A 32 11.01 -19.04 -1.52
CA ARG A 32 9.94 -18.03 -1.61
C ARG A 32 9.03 -18.08 -0.39
N LYS A 33 9.32 -17.26 0.61
CA LYS A 33 8.55 -17.20 1.88
C LYS A 33 7.63 -15.98 1.93
N GLY A 34 7.71 -15.08 0.96
CA GLY A 34 6.85 -13.92 0.86
C GLY A 34 7.50 -12.61 1.29
N LYS A 35 6.94 -11.49 0.83
CA LYS A 35 7.40 -10.13 1.15
C LYS A 35 7.59 -9.90 2.65
N HIS A 36 6.62 -10.31 3.46
CA HIS A 36 6.69 -10.15 4.93
C HIS A 36 7.91 -10.87 5.52
N ALA A 37 8.25 -12.08 5.07
CA ALA A 37 9.41 -12.82 5.56
C ALA A 37 10.75 -12.12 5.21
N VAL A 38 10.83 -11.56 4.00
CA VAL A 38 11.98 -10.74 3.58
C VAL A 38 12.10 -9.48 4.42
N ILE A 39 11.00 -8.73 4.61
CA ILE A 39 10.96 -7.51 5.41
C ILE A 39 11.36 -7.81 6.87
N ASN A 40 10.82 -8.87 7.48
CA ASN A 40 11.18 -9.31 8.84
C ASN A 40 12.70 -9.54 8.96
N LYS A 41 13.32 -10.21 7.97
CA LYS A 41 14.77 -10.45 7.95
C LYS A 41 15.57 -9.16 7.76
N ILE A 42 15.15 -8.29 6.85
CA ILE A 42 15.82 -7.01 6.57
C ILE A 42 15.79 -6.10 7.79
N ILE A 43 14.65 -5.94 8.46
CA ILE A 43 14.51 -4.99 9.56
C ILE A 43 15.41 -5.37 10.75
N LYS A 44 15.61 -6.67 11.01
CA LYS A 44 16.58 -7.15 12.01
C LYS A 44 18.02 -6.72 11.69
N LEU A 45 18.35 -6.61 10.40
CA LEU A 45 19.68 -6.30 9.90
C LEU A 45 19.92 -4.81 9.62
N ALA A 46 18.86 -4.01 9.53
CA ALA A 46 18.90 -2.57 9.33
C ALA A 46 19.44 -1.88 10.58
N LYS A 47 20.20 -0.80 10.39
CA LYS A 47 20.77 0.05 11.45
C LYS A 47 20.00 1.36 11.61
N GLY A 48 19.33 1.82 10.55
CA GLY A 48 18.54 3.07 10.59
C GLY A 48 17.34 3.03 11.55
N ASP A 49 17.07 4.17 12.19
CA ASP A 49 15.93 4.35 13.10
C ASP A 49 14.60 4.55 12.37
N ILE A 50 14.66 5.07 11.14
CA ILE A 50 13.52 5.22 10.23
C ILE A 50 13.69 4.24 9.08
N ILE A 51 12.68 3.42 8.85
CA ILE A 51 12.61 2.45 7.76
C ILE A 51 11.72 3.01 6.66
N ILE A 52 12.18 2.89 5.42
CA ILE A 52 11.40 3.16 4.21
C ILE A 52 11.31 1.82 3.45
N VAL A 53 10.13 1.22 3.40
CA VAL A 53 9.85 0.01 2.63
C VAL A 53 9.54 0.41 1.20
N HIS A 54 10.28 -0.14 0.26
CA HIS A 54 10.17 0.17 -1.15
C HIS A 54 9.95 -1.13 -1.93
N ASP A 55 8.85 -1.18 -2.69
CA ASP A 55 8.57 -2.31 -3.59
C ASP A 55 9.37 -2.15 -4.88
N ALA A 56 9.93 -3.25 -5.40
CA ALA A 56 10.82 -3.23 -6.57
C ALA A 56 10.18 -2.70 -7.87
N ASP A 57 8.84 -2.70 -7.97
CA ASP A 57 8.07 -2.20 -9.11
C ASP A 57 7.51 -0.77 -8.89
N TRP A 58 7.99 -0.09 -7.85
CA TRP A 58 7.67 1.31 -7.55
C TRP A 58 8.95 2.15 -7.59
N ILE A 59 8.80 3.47 -7.70
CA ILE A 59 9.89 4.44 -7.54
C ILE A 59 9.47 5.38 -6.41
N PHE A 60 10.25 5.41 -5.34
CA PHE A 60 10.12 6.46 -4.33
C PHE A 60 10.80 7.72 -4.86
N ARG A 61 10.01 8.67 -5.36
CA ARG A 61 10.53 9.84 -6.06
C ARG A 61 10.79 10.97 -5.07
N VAL A 62 12.04 11.44 -5.02
CA VAL A 62 12.44 12.64 -4.29
C VAL A 62 12.83 13.68 -5.33
N ASN A 63 11.99 14.69 -5.54
CA ASN A 63 12.27 15.77 -6.51
C ASN A 63 13.17 16.87 -5.89
N ASP A 64 12.94 17.22 -4.62
CA ASP A 64 13.76 18.15 -3.86
C ASP A 64 14.21 17.50 -2.53
N PRO A 65 15.53 17.47 -2.23
CA PRO A 65 16.03 17.03 -0.93
C PRO A 65 15.41 17.74 0.28
N LYS A 66 14.97 19.00 0.13
CA LYS A 66 14.26 19.75 1.18
C LYS A 66 12.91 19.15 1.51
N ASP A 67 12.16 18.69 0.51
CA ASP A 67 10.86 18.05 0.69
C ASP A 67 11.02 16.71 1.41
N PHE A 68 12.05 15.94 1.05
CA PHE A 68 12.38 14.71 1.79
C PHE A 68 12.77 15.01 3.23
N LYS A 69 13.63 16.01 3.47
CA LYS A 69 14.02 16.42 4.83
C LYS A 69 12.82 16.87 5.66
N SER A 70 11.91 17.64 5.05
CA SER A 70 10.66 18.09 5.67
C SER A 70 9.77 16.92 6.08
N MET A 71 9.58 15.94 5.20
CA MET A 71 8.82 14.73 5.52
C MET A 71 9.47 13.92 6.66
N ILE A 72 10.80 13.78 6.65
CA ILE A 72 11.53 13.06 7.70
C ILE A 72 11.51 13.81 9.04
N SER A 73 11.51 15.15 9.05
CA SER A 73 11.43 15.95 10.29
C SER A 73 10.11 15.77 11.06
N TRP A 74 9.07 15.17 10.46
CA TRP A 74 7.89 14.77 11.25
C TRP A 74 8.22 13.76 12.35
N PHE A 75 9.30 12.99 12.20
CA PHE A 75 9.81 12.11 13.24
C PHE A 75 10.63 12.84 14.32
N ASP A 76 10.73 14.17 14.29
CA ASP A 76 11.24 14.93 15.44
C ASP A 76 10.19 14.95 16.56
N ASP A 77 8.89 14.84 16.23
CA ASP A 77 7.85 14.54 17.23
C ASP A 77 7.94 13.05 17.63
N PRO A 78 8.28 12.72 18.89
CA PRO A 78 8.39 11.33 19.34
C PRO A 78 7.07 10.56 19.20
N ARG A 79 5.93 11.25 19.12
CA ARG A 79 4.59 10.65 18.97
C ARG A 79 4.33 10.19 17.53
N VAL A 80 5.04 10.68 16.51
CA VAL A 80 4.89 10.22 15.13
C VAL A 80 5.59 8.87 14.97
N GLY A 81 4.82 7.81 14.73
CA GLY A 81 5.33 6.45 14.56
C GLY A 81 5.48 6.02 13.10
N GLY A 82 4.70 6.63 12.20
CA GLY A 82 4.79 6.36 10.78
C GLY A 82 4.16 7.43 9.90
N VAL A 83 4.42 7.31 8.61
CA VAL A 83 3.87 8.14 7.55
C VAL A 83 3.15 7.21 6.59
N ALA A 84 1.86 7.44 6.46
CA ALA A 84 1.00 6.81 5.48
C ALA A 84 1.12 7.55 4.15
N GLU A 85 1.47 6.79 3.12
CA GLU A 85 1.35 7.22 1.76
C GLU A 85 0.00 6.75 1.27
N SER A 86 -0.97 7.65 1.39
CA SER A 86 -2.29 7.47 0.82
C SER A 86 -2.20 7.60 -0.70
N PHE A 87 -1.70 6.58 -1.38
CA PHE A 87 -1.43 6.46 -2.82
C PHE A 87 -2.45 7.17 -3.73
N PRO A 88 -2.22 8.41 -4.18
CA PRO A 88 -2.67 8.69 -5.52
C PRO A 88 -1.69 7.90 -6.39
N ILE A 89 -2.16 7.03 -7.28
CA ILE A 89 -1.31 6.62 -8.39
C ILE A 89 -0.98 7.94 -9.09
N GLU A 90 0.14 8.56 -8.74
CA GLU A 90 0.58 9.77 -9.39
C GLU A 90 1.28 9.32 -10.63
N TYR A 91 0.44 9.21 -11.66
CA TYR A 91 0.82 9.24 -13.05
C TYR A 91 2.00 10.15 -13.21
N GLU A 92 3.10 9.60 -13.71
CA GLU A 92 3.96 10.44 -14.52
C GLU A 92 3.07 11.10 -15.59
N THR A 93 2.98 12.42 -15.48
CA THR A 93 2.37 13.28 -16.49
C THR A 93 3.07 12.99 -17.81
N GLY A 94 2.40 12.29 -18.72
CA GLY A 94 2.96 11.88 -20.01
C GLY A 94 2.44 10.55 -20.54
N ILE A 95 1.95 9.67 -19.67
CA ILE A 95 1.54 8.33 -20.08
C ILE A 95 0.05 8.31 -20.43
N LYS A 96 -0.24 8.34 -21.73
CA LYS A 96 -1.59 8.17 -22.29
C LYS A 96 -1.95 6.67 -22.35
N ASN A 97 -2.22 6.03 -21.21
CA ASN A 97 -2.92 4.74 -21.21
C ASN A 97 -4.42 4.97 -20.99
N ASP A 98 -5.21 4.59 -21.98
CA ASP A 98 -6.66 4.76 -21.99
C ASP A 98 -7.40 3.40 -21.97
N SER A 99 -6.74 2.33 -21.51
CA SER A 99 -7.40 1.02 -21.35
C SER A 99 -8.38 1.04 -20.17
N LEU A 100 -9.52 0.34 -20.30
CA LEU A 100 -10.53 0.26 -19.23
C LEU A 100 -9.96 -0.28 -17.91
N ALA A 101 -9.09 -1.28 -18.02
CA ALA A 101 -8.40 -1.89 -16.88
C ALA A 101 -7.56 -0.86 -16.11
N TYR A 102 -6.76 -0.07 -16.83
CA TYR A 102 -5.93 0.97 -16.26
C TYR A 102 -6.76 2.10 -15.64
N LEU A 103 -7.73 2.65 -16.38
CA LEU A 103 -8.60 3.73 -15.90
C LEU A 103 -9.44 3.32 -14.68
N GLY A 104 -9.91 2.08 -14.64
CA GLY A 104 -10.65 1.55 -13.51
C GLY A 104 -9.78 1.47 -12.26
N ASN A 105 -8.54 0.98 -12.41
CA ASN A 105 -7.58 0.94 -11.29
C ASN A 105 -7.20 2.33 -10.81
N LEU A 106 -6.97 3.25 -11.76
CA LEU A 106 -6.74 4.67 -11.53
C LEU A 106 -7.82 5.28 -10.65
N TYR A 107 -9.03 5.41 -11.20
CA TYR A 107 -10.09 6.15 -10.53
C TYR A 107 -10.60 5.42 -9.30
N GLY A 108 -10.59 4.08 -9.30
CA GLY A 108 -10.94 3.27 -8.15
C GLY A 108 -10.03 3.54 -6.96
N ASN A 109 -8.70 3.47 -7.14
CA ASN A 109 -7.77 3.73 -6.05
C ASN A 109 -7.79 5.21 -5.64
N PHE A 110 -7.85 6.15 -6.60
CA PHE A 110 -7.92 7.59 -6.32
C PHE A 110 -9.12 7.94 -5.44
N LEU A 111 -10.33 7.55 -5.84
CA LEU A 111 -11.55 7.84 -5.07
C LEU A 111 -11.61 7.06 -3.77
N TRP A 112 -11.07 5.84 -3.74
CA TRP A 112 -10.99 5.05 -2.50
C TRP A 112 -10.16 5.76 -1.44
N ILE A 113 -9.02 6.33 -1.84
CA ILE A 113 -8.11 7.01 -0.93
C ILE A 113 -8.64 8.36 -0.49
N GLU A 114 -9.23 9.13 -1.40
CA GLU A 114 -9.95 10.36 -1.06
C GLU A 114 -11.05 10.09 -0.01
N PHE A 115 -11.79 8.98 -0.16
CA PHE A 115 -12.77 8.55 0.83
C PHE A 115 -12.12 8.22 2.18
N LEU A 116 -11.02 7.46 2.19
CA LEU A 116 -10.30 7.13 3.43
C LEU A 116 -9.80 8.39 4.14
N LYS A 117 -9.15 9.30 3.42
CA LYS A 117 -8.71 10.59 3.95
C LYS A 117 -9.86 11.36 4.57
N LYS A 118 -10.95 11.55 3.82
CA LYS A 118 -12.10 12.31 4.29
C LYS A 118 -12.75 11.69 5.54
N LYS A 119 -12.83 10.36 5.60
CA LYS A 119 -13.56 9.66 6.66
C LYS A 119 -12.72 9.40 7.91
N TYR A 120 -11.48 8.99 7.74
CA TYR A 120 -10.65 8.38 8.79
C TYR A 120 -9.41 9.20 9.17
N THR A 121 -9.36 10.48 8.80
CA THR A 121 -8.30 11.38 9.23
C THR A 121 -8.85 12.61 9.95
N LYS A 122 -7.97 13.32 10.63
CA LYS A 122 -8.19 14.62 11.24
C LYS A 122 -6.92 15.46 11.11
N VAL A 123 -7.04 16.78 11.24
CA VAL A 123 -5.88 17.68 11.23
C VAL A 123 -5.52 18.02 12.67
N VAL A 124 -4.25 17.83 13.03
CA VAL A 124 -3.67 18.16 14.34
C VAL A 124 -2.34 18.85 14.08
N ASP A 125 -2.12 20.02 14.67
CA ASP A 125 -0.88 20.80 14.52
C ASP A 125 -0.49 21.05 13.05
N GLY A 126 -1.48 21.29 12.19
CA GLY A 126 -1.27 21.51 10.74
C GLY A 126 -0.98 20.24 9.92
N LEU A 127 -0.89 19.07 10.56
CA LEU A 127 -0.67 17.79 9.88
C LEU A 127 -1.96 16.97 9.83
N ARG A 128 -2.25 16.39 8.67
CA ARG A 128 -3.30 15.36 8.56
C ARG A 128 -2.78 14.06 9.16
N ILE A 129 -3.50 13.52 10.13
CA ILE A 129 -3.16 12.26 10.79
C ILE A 129 -4.33 11.28 10.72
N VAL A 130 -4.03 9.99 10.77
CA VAL A 130 -5.06 8.96 10.92
C VAL A 130 -5.78 9.13 12.26
N ASP A 131 -7.10 9.11 12.24
CA ASP A 131 -7.93 9.22 13.43
C ASP A 131 -8.20 7.85 14.03
N SER A 132 -7.31 7.41 14.92
CA SER A 132 -7.36 6.10 15.59
C SER A 132 -8.66 5.86 16.35
N SER A 133 -9.35 6.92 16.79
CA SER A 133 -10.65 6.83 17.50
C SER A 133 -11.77 6.21 16.66
N LYS A 134 -11.64 6.21 15.33
CA LYS A 134 -12.70 5.77 14.41
C LYS A 134 -12.67 4.26 14.11
N ASN A 135 -11.76 3.48 14.72
CA ASN A 135 -11.49 2.07 14.41
C ASN A 135 -11.68 1.76 12.91
N GLY A 136 -10.97 2.55 12.10
CA GLY A 136 -11.23 2.71 10.68
C GLY A 136 -10.49 1.71 9.81
N PHE A 137 -10.71 1.83 8.50
CA PHE A 137 -9.92 1.09 7.53
C PHE A 137 -8.44 1.52 7.64
N PRO A 138 -7.47 0.58 7.76
CA PRO A 138 -6.06 0.90 7.96
C PRO A 138 -5.43 1.60 6.73
N PHE A 139 -4.44 2.45 6.98
CA PHE A 139 -3.71 3.14 5.92
C PHE A 139 -2.45 2.37 5.52
N LEU A 140 -1.92 2.67 4.34
CA LEU A 140 -0.72 2.02 3.83
C LEU A 140 0.51 2.75 4.36
N VAL A 141 1.24 2.13 5.28
CA VAL A 141 2.42 2.72 5.93
C VAL A 141 3.70 2.03 5.50
N ASN A 142 4.53 2.77 4.78
CA ASN A 142 5.83 2.31 4.28
C ASN A 142 7.02 3.09 4.88
N VAL A 143 6.78 4.22 5.54
CA VAL A 143 7.81 4.99 6.24
C VAL A 143 7.48 4.99 7.73
N PHE A 144 8.36 4.45 8.58
CA PHE A 144 8.04 4.27 10.01
C PHE A 144 9.27 4.14 10.89
N ARG A 145 9.08 4.31 12.20
CA ARG A 145 10.13 4.08 13.20
C ARG A 145 10.40 2.58 13.34
N LYS A 146 11.65 2.17 13.14
CA LYS A 146 12.11 0.79 13.31
C LYS A 146 11.70 0.20 14.66
N LYS A 147 11.82 0.97 15.75
CA LYS A 147 11.51 0.51 17.12
C LYS A 147 10.05 0.06 17.33
N LEU A 148 9.14 0.48 16.46
CA LEU A 148 7.72 0.13 16.53
C LEU A 148 7.36 -1.10 15.69
N TYR A 149 8.32 -1.61 14.91
CA TYR A 149 8.08 -2.74 14.04
C TYR A 149 7.88 -4.03 14.83
N LYS A 150 6.80 -4.76 14.52
CA LYS A 150 6.65 -6.16 14.92
C LYS A 150 6.69 -7.04 13.66
N GLU A 151 7.07 -8.30 13.83
CA GLU A 151 7.15 -9.21 12.70
C GLU A 151 5.80 -9.36 12.01
N ASN A 152 5.74 -8.99 10.73
CA ASN A 152 4.52 -9.09 9.97
C ASN A 152 4.25 -10.53 9.56
N THR A 153 2.98 -10.93 9.58
CA THR A 153 2.56 -12.31 9.29
C THR A 153 1.50 -12.40 8.18
N THR A 154 0.95 -11.27 7.75
CA THR A 154 -0.12 -11.21 6.76
C THR A 154 0.39 -10.80 5.37
N LEU A 155 -0.47 -10.92 4.35
CA LEU A 155 -0.21 -10.40 3.00
C LEU A 155 -0.30 -8.87 2.90
N GLY A 156 -0.86 -8.21 3.92
CA GLY A 156 -1.05 -6.76 3.99
C GLY A 156 -0.10 -6.15 5.00
N ASP A 157 1.21 -6.29 4.75
CA ASP A 157 2.28 -5.88 5.68
C ASP A 157 2.21 -4.38 6.02
N ASP A 158 1.80 -3.56 5.05
CA ASP A 158 1.61 -2.11 5.21
C ASP A 158 0.43 -1.74 6.14
N PHE A 159 -0.72 -2.41 6.00
CA PHE A 159 -1.85 -2.23 6.92
C PHE A 159 -1.55 -2.77 8.31
N GLU A 160 -0.86 -3.90 8.39
CA GLU A 160 -0.43 -4.51 9.64
C GLU A 160 0.49 -3.55 10.41
N ARG A 161 1.52 -3.00 9.76
CA ARG A 161 2.37 -1.94 10.35
C ARG A 161 1.55 -0.73 10.79
N SER A 162 0.59 -0.27 9.98
CA SER A 162 -0.25 0.88 10.34
C SER A 162 -1.02 0.63 11.64
N LEU A 163 -1.64 -0.55 11.79
CA LEU A 163 -2.40 -0.88 13.00
C LEU A 163 -1.50 -1.09 14.20
N GLU A 164 -0.33 -1.70 14.02
CA GLU A 164 0.67 -1.83 15.09
C GLU A 164 1.08 -0.47 15.64
N ILE A 165 1.37 0.50 14.77
CA ILE A 165 1.75 1.86 15.18
C ILE A 165 0.60 2.52 15.94
N LEU A 166 -0.61 2.50 15.38
CA LEU A 166 -1.79 3.15 15.99
C LEU A 166 -2.18 2.52 17.33
N ASN A 167 -2.09 1.19 17.46
CA ASN A 167 -2.42 0.46 18.69
C ASN A 167 -1.38 0.64 19.81
N ASN A 168 -0.23 1.24 19.52
CA ASN A 168 0.75 1.65 20.54
C ASN A 168 0.69 3.17 20.81
N ASP A 169 -0.43 3.82 20.48
CA ASP A 169 -0.71 5.25 20.71
C ASP A 169 0.22 6.22 19.96
N TYR A 170 0.84 5.76 18.87
CA TYR A 170 1.59 6.62 17.97
C TYR A 170 0.69 7.18 16.85
N LYS A 171 1.06 8.38 16.38
CA LYS A 171 0.43 9.04 15.23
C LYS A 171 0.95 8.45 13.93
N VAL A 172 0.05 8.30 12.96
CA VAL A 172 0.39 8.07 11.55
C VAL A 172 0.03 9.34 10.77
N VAL A 173 1.04 10.03 10.23
CA VAL A 173 0.84 11.22 9.39
C VAL A 173 0.44 10.79 7.98
N VAL A 174 -0.53 11.44 7.37
CA VAL A 174 -0.99 11.12 6.00
C VAL A 174 -0.47 12.19 5.05
N VAL A 175 0.27 11.77 4.02
CA VAL A 175 0.84 12.71 3.03
C VAL A 175 -0.27 13.29 2.15
N ASP A 176 -0.35 14.61 2.11
CA ASP A 176 -1.30 15.35 1.28
C ASP A 176 -0.65 16.22 0.21
N ASP A 177 0.48 16.86 0.51
CA ASP A 177 1.16 17.75 -0.42
C ASP A 177 1.85 16.93 -1.51
N HIS A 178 1.50 17.17 -2.78
CA HIS A 178 2.04 16.55 -3.99
C HIS A 178 3.56 16.70 -4.18
N LYS A 179 4.18 17.70 -3.53
CA LYS A 179 5.63 17.93 -3.60
C LYS A 179 6.43 16.93 -2.77
N LEU A 180 5.83 16.44 -1.68
CA LEU A 180 6.50 15.51 -0.78
C LEU A 180 6.78 14.17 -1.48
N PRO A 181 7.89 13.50 -1.11
CA PRO A 181 8.23 12.20 -1.68
C PRO A 181 7.12 11.17 -1.51
N ARG A 182 6.92 10.35 -2.54
CA ARG A 182 5.91 9.28 -2.58
C ARG A 182 6.29 8.17 -3.53
N MET A 183 5.62 7.03 -3.41
CA MET A 183 5.73 5.90 -4.32
C MET A 183 4.99 6.14 -5.63
N HIS A 184 5.68 6.01 -6.76
CA HIS A 184 5.11 6.00 -8.11
C HIS A 184 5.20 4.60 -8.71
N THR A 185 4.12 4.11 -9.30
CA THR A 185 4.12 2.81 -10.00
C THR A 185 4.90 2.91 -11.31
N LEU A 186 5.75 1.91 -11.60
CA LEU A 186 6.37 1.73 -12.92
C LEU A 186 5.46 1.01 -13.91
N THR A 187 4.34 0.47 -13.43
CA THR A 187 3.43 -0.29 -14.28
C THR A 187 2.36 0.61 -14.88
N TYR A 188 2.42 0.71 -16.20
CA TYR A 188 1.49 1.50 -17.00
C TYR A 188 0.58 0.65 -17.87
N THR A 189 0.79 -0.66 -17.95
CA THR A 189 -0.08 -1.60 -18.66
C THR A 189 -0.61 -2.62 -17.66
N MET A 190 -1.91 -2.94 -17.75
CA MET A 190 -2.50 -3.93 -16.87
C MET A 190 -3.60 -4.68 -17.61
N SER A 191 -3.48 -6.01 -17.65
CA SER A 191 -4.55 -6.84 -18.21
C SER A 191 -5.66 -7.04 -17.18
N PHE A 192 -6.87 -7.37 -17.64
CA PHE A 192 -7.98 -7.74 -16.74
C PHE A 192 -7.62 -8.92 -15.81
N LYS A 193 -6.84 -9.88 -16.32
CA LYS A 193 -6.36 -11.03 -15.53
C LYS A 193 -5.48 -10.57 -14.37
N ASP A 194 -4.64 -9.56 -14.58
CA ASP A 194 -3.77 -9.01 -13.54
C ASP A 194 -4.56 -8.25 -12.47
N ILE A 195 -5.58 -7.47 -12.88
CA ILE A 195 -6.49 -6.81 -11.92
C ILE A 195 -7.18 -7.84 -11.06
N LEU A 196 -7.71 -8.90 -11.68
CA LEU A 196 -8.46 -9.92 -10.97
C LEU A 196 -7.58 -10.63 -9.92
N LYS A 197 -6.36 -11.01 -10.30
CA LYS A 197 -5.36 -11.57 -9.38
C LYS A 197 -5.02 -10.60 -8.26
N GLN A 198 -4.73 -9.33 -8.60
CA GLN A 198 -4.39 -8.29 -7.62
C GLN A 198 -5.53 -8.03 -6.63
N LYS A 199 -6.78 -7.90 -7.10
CA LYS A 199 -7.94 -7.63 -6.24
C LYS A 199 -8.33 -8.83 -5.38
N THR A 200 -8.14 -10.06 -5.88
CA THR A 200 -8.31 -11.27 -5.06
C THR A 200 -7.23 -11.35 -3.96
N ARG A 201 -5.95 -11.12 -4.30
CA ARG A 201 -4.86 -11.13 -3.32
C ARG A 201 -5.02 -10.05 -2.26
N THR A 202 -5.34 -8.82 -2.68
CA THR A 202 -5.54 -7.71 -1.74
C THR A 202 -6.80 -7.88 -0.90
N ALA A 203 -7.85 -8.55 -1.41
CA ALA A 203 -8.98 -8.97 -0.57
C ALA A 203 -8.54 -9.94 0.52
N LYS A 204 -7.74 -10.95 0.17
CA LYS A 204 -7.19 -11.87 1.17
C LYS A 204 -6.31 -11.17 2.20
N ALA A 205 -5.48 -10.22 1.76
CA ALA A 205 -4.66 -9.40 2.64
C ALA A 205 -5.53 -8.63 3.66
N ARG A 206 -6.60 -7.98 3.19
CA ARG A 206 -7.56 -7.29 4.07
C ARG A 206 -8.21 -8.27 5.06
N ASP A 207 -8.69 -9.41 4.61
CA ASP A 207 -9.33 -10.40 5.48
C ASP A 207 -8.39 -10.89 6.59
N GLN A 208 -7.12 -11.16 6.26
CA GLN A 208 -6.10 -11.56 7.23
C GLN A 208 -5.83 -10.47 8.28
N VAL A 209 -5.63 -9.22 7.83
CA VAL A 209 -5.38 -8.08 8.72
C VAL A 209 -6.60 -7.79 9.60
N PHE A 210 -7.79 -7.75 9.02
CA PHE A 210 -9.02 -7.46 9.77
C PHE A 210 -9.31 -8.51 10.82
N SER A 211 -9.08 -9.78 10.50
CA SER A 211 -9.22 -10.86 11.49
C SER A 211 -8.15 -10.79 12.58
N LYS A 212 -6.89 -10.46 12.25
CA LYS A 212 -5.79 -10.40 13.22
C LYS A 212 -5.97 -9.23 14.21
N TYR A 213 -6.50 -8.11 13.75
CA TYR A 213 -6.59 -6.86 14.51
C TYR A 213 -8.02 -6.46 14.89
N ASN A 214 -9.01 -7.35 14.70
CA ASN A 214 -10.43 -7.09 14.98
C ASN A 214 -10.95 -5.79 14.33
N VAL A 215 -10.57 -5.55 13.08
CA VAL A 215 -11.06 -4.38 12.33
C VAL A 215 -12.45 -4.69 11.78
N HIS A 216 -13.45 -3.93 12.21
CA HIS A 216 -14.84 -4.15 11.86
C HIS A 216 -15.27 -3.36 10.62
N ILE A 217 -15.00 -3.91 9.43
CA ILE A 217 -15.47 -3.37 8.15
C ILE A 217 -16.67 -4.17 7.65
N THR A 218 -17.82 -3.51 7.52
CA THR A 218 -19.09 -4.11 7.09
C THR A 218 -19.62 -3.46 5.82
N PHE A 219 -20.62 -4.09 5.22
CA PHE A 219 -21.33 -3.54 4.07
C PHE A 219 -21.92 -2.16 4.38
N PHE A 220 -22.54 -2.01 5.55
CA PHE A 220 -23.22 -0.78 5.95
C PHE A 220 -22.26 0.32 6.40
N ASN A 221 -21.21 -0.01 7.16
CA ASN A 221 -20.35 1.03 7.74
C ASN A 221 -19.27 1.55 6.78
N PHE A 222 -18.93 0.79 5.73
CA PHE A 222 -17.84 1.12 4.82
C PHE A 222 -18.26 1.08 3.35
N TYR A 223 -18.77 -0.05 2.86
CA TYR A 223 -18.98 -0.25 1.42
C TYR A 223 -20.13 0.59 0.85
N ILE A 224 -21.25 0.74 1.58
CA ILE A 224 -22.34 1.64 1.19
C ILE A 224 -21.87 3.11 1.15
N PRO A 225 -21.25 3.65 2.22
CA PRO A 225 -20.69 5.01 2.18
C PRO A 225 -19.66 5.22 1.06
N LEU A 226 -18.83 4.22 0.77
CA LEU A 226 -17.86 4.28 -0.32
C LEU A 226 -18.55 4.33 -1.69
N LEU A 227 -19.60 3.53 -1.92
CA LEU A 227 -20.39 3.54 -3.14
C LEU A 227 -21.05 4.91 -3.35
N PHE A 228 -21.70 5.48 -2.32
CA PHE A 228 -22.26 6.83 -2.40
C PHE A 228 -21.18 7.87 -2.69
N PHE A 229 -20.01 7.75 -2.05
CA PHE A 229 -18.89 8.64 -2.32
C PHE A 229 -18.45 8.57 -3.80
N TYR A 230 -18.41 7.38 -4.39
CA TYR A 230 -18.07 7.21 -5.81
C TYR A 230 -19.11 7.83 -6.73
N ILE A 231 -20.40 7.63 -6.45
CA ILE A 231 -21.50 8.21 -7.24
C ILE A 231 -21.41 9.74 -7.22
N ILE A 232 -21.26 10.34 -6.04
CA ILE A 232 -21.15 11.80 -5.88
C ILE A 232 -19.91 12.36 -6.59
N ASN A 233 -18.80 11.62 -6.54
CA ASN A 233 -17.52 12.06 -7.10
C ASN A 233 -17.24 11.52 -8.51
N ILE A 234 -18.25 10.99 -9.22
CA ILE A 234 -18.07 10.39 -10.54
C ILE A 234 -17.54 11.38 -11.58
N HIS A 235 -17.88 12.67 -11.43
CA HIS A 235 -17.39 13.76 -12.26
C HIS A 235 -15.86 13.89 -12.26
N LYS A 236 -15.17 13.43 -11.20
CA LYS A 236 -13.70 13.44 -11.11
C LYS A 236 -13.03 12.45 -12.08
N THR A 237 -13.78 11.55 -12.72
CA THR A 237 -13.27 10.61 -13.74
C THR A 237 -13.01 11.26 -15.11
N ARG A 238 -13.36 12.55 -15.26
CA ARG A 238 -13.07 13.42 -16.42
C ARG A 238 -13.60 12.97 -17.80
N SER A 239 -14.20 11.78 -17.90
CA SER A 239 -14.72 11.21 -19.15
C SER A 239 -15.75 10.12 -18.87
N PHE A 240 -16.67 9.89 -19.81
CA PHE A 240 -17.60 8.75 -19.76
C PHE A 240 -16.87 7.41 -19.64
N LYS A 241 -15.79 7.24 -20.40
CA LYS A 241 -14.95 6.04 -20.36
C LYS A 241 -14.32 5.82 -18.99
N GLY A 242 -13.87 6.89 -18.32
CA GLY A 242 -13.37 6.83 -16.95
C GLY A 242 -14.45 6.39 -15.96
N ALA A 243 -15.65 6.96 -16.05
CA ALA A 243 -16.79 6.57 -15.23
C ALA A 243 -17.19 5.10 -15.44
N PHE A 244 -17.27 4.65 -16.70
CA PHE A 244 -17.55 3.26 -17.05
C PHE A 244 -16.48 2.31 -16.53
N SER A 245 -15.20 2.69 -16.64
CA SER A 245 -14.07 1.91 -16.14
C SER A 245 -14.10 1.77 -14.61
N LEU A 246 -14.46 2.84 -13.89
CA LEU A 246 -14.65 2.81 -12.44
C LEU A 246 -15.76 1.82 -12.05
N PHE A 247 -16.91 1.87 -12.73
CA PHE A 247 -18.01 0.95 -12.48
C PHE A 247 -17.57 -0.52 -12.67
N PHE A 248 -16.89 -0.83 -13.77
CA PHE A 248 -16.36 -2.18 -14.00
C PHE A 248 -15.35 -2.59 -12.92
N TRP A 249 -14.47 -1.67 -12.49
CA TRP A 249 -13.53 -1.93 -11.40
C TRP A 249 -14.21 -2.26 -10.07
N MET A 250 -15.35 -1.62 -9.76
CA MET A 250 -16.13 -1.95 -8.57
C MET A 250 -16.65 -3.38 -8.60
N ILE A 251 -17.14 -3.84 -9.75
CA ILE A 251 -17.60 -5.23 -9.94
C ILE A 251 -16.44 -6.20 -9.66
N ILE A 252 -15.26 -5.95 -10.23
CA ILE A 252 -14.07 -6.77 -9.98
C ILE A 252 -13.68 -6.77 -8.49
N PHE A 253 -13.75 -5.61 -7.84
CA PHE A 253 -13.42 -5.48 -6.43
C PHE A 253 -14.37 -6.29 -5.53
N ILE A 254 -15.67 -6.23 -5.81
CA ILE A 254 -16.70 -7.03 -5.13
C ILE A 254 -16.46 -8.52 -5.38
N TYR A 255 -16.27 -8.91 -6.65
CA TYR A 255 -15.99 -10.28 -7.02
C TYR A 255 -14.75 -10.84 -6.30
N GLY A 256 -13.63 -10.10 -6.29
CA GLY A 256 -12.42 -10.50 -5.59
C GLY A 256 -12.63 -10.69 -4.08
N SER A 257 -13.49 -9.85 -3.49
CA SER A 257 -13.88 -9.97 -2.07
C SER A 257 -14.74 -11.22 -1.80
N ILE A 258 -15.66 -11.55 -2.71
CA ILE A 258 -16.46 -12.80 -2.64
C ILE A 258 -15.55 -14.02 -2.80
N VAL A 259 -14.69 -14.05 -3.83
CA VAL A 259 -13.75 -15.16 -4.07
C VAL A 259 -12.82 -15.37 -2.88
N SER A 260 -12.33 -14.29 -2.26
CA SER A 260 -11.50 -14.37 -1.05
C SER A 260 -12.22 -15.12 0.08
N LYS A 261 -13.48 -14.74 0.36
CA LYS A 261 -14.29 -15.31 1.44
C LYS A 261 -14.70 -16.77 1.21
N PHE A 262 -15.08 -17.12 -0.01
CA PHE A 262 -15.66 -18.44 -0.31
C PHE A 262 -14.63 -19.44 -0.87
N LYS A 263 -13.78 -19.02 -1.80
CA LYS A 263 -12.85 -19.93 -2.51
C LYS A 263 -11.47 -19.98 -1.85
N ASN A 264 -11.00 -18.86 -1.30
CA ASN A 264 -9.65 -18.70 -0.75
C ASN A 264 -9.64 -18.53 0.78
N ARG A 265 -10.67 -19.03 1.47
CA ARG A 265 -10.80 -18.89 2.92
C ARG A 265 -9.57 -19.39 3.67
N ASN A 266 -8.99 -20.52 3.24
CA ASN A 266 -7.81 -21.14 3.86
C ASN A 266 -6.51 -20.86 3.12
N LEU A 267 -6.48 -19.87 2.21
CA LEU A 267 -5.26 -19.53 1.49
C LEU A 267 -4.21 -18.97 2.46
N SER A 268 -3.05 -19.65 2.55
CA SER A 268 -1.93 -19.20 3.38
C SER A 268 -1.28 -17.94 2.82
N THR A 269 -0.55 -17.21 3.66
CA THR A 269 0.19 -16.01 3.26
C THR A 269 1.21 -16.33 2.14
N GLU A 270 1.91 -17.47 2.24
CA GLU A 270 2.85 -17.92 1.22
C GLU A 270 2.16 -18.21 -0.13
N LYS A 271 1.05 -18.98 -0.13
CA LYS A 271 0.30 -19.27 -1.36
C LYS A 271 -0.34 -18.01 -1.97
N GLY A 272 -0.81 -17.10 -1.14
CA GLY A 272 -1.32 -15.81 -1.60
C GLY A 272 -0.26 -14.90 -2.20
N TRP A 273 1.00 -15.01 -1.75
CA TRP A 273 2.12 -14.29 -2.33
C TRP A 273 2.39 -14.73 -3.77
N LEU A 274 2.28 -16.03 -4.06
CA LEU A 274 2.42 -16.59 -5.41
C LEU A 274 1.31 -16.13 -6.38
N MET A 275 0.20 -15.58 -5.88
CA MET A 275 -0.86 -14.99 -6.71
C MET A 275 -0.52 -13.57 -7.20
N ARG A 276 0.63 -13.01 -6.85
CA ARG A 276 1.09 -11.72 -7.40
C ARG A 276 1.07 -11.80 -8.94
N ALA A 277 0.65 -10.71 -9.58
CA ALA A 277 0.73 -10.62 -11.03
C ALA A 277 2.20 -10.81 -11.43
N GLN A 278 2.46 -11.80 -12.29
CA GLN A 278 3.74 -11.93 -12.97
C GLN A 278 3.74 -10.85 -14.04
N ARG A 279 4.66 -9.91 -13.91
CA ARG A 279 4.87 -8.81 -14.86
C ARG A 279 6.17 -9.06 -15.58
#